data_AF-A0A0Q7W026-F1
#
_entry.id   AF-A0A0Q7W026-F1
#
_cell.length_a   1.000
_cell.length_b   1.000
_cell.length_c   1.000
_cell.angle_alpha   90.00
_cell.angle_beta   90.00
_cell.angle_gamma   90.00
#
_symmetry.space_group_name_H-M   'P 1'
#
loop_
_entity.id
_entity.type
_entity.pdbx_description
1 polymer ?
#
loop_
_entity_poly.entity_id
_entity_poly.type
_entity_poly.pdbx_seq_one_letter_code
_entity_poly.pdbx_strand_id
1 'polypeptide(L)'
;MLTIIIKQGKEKSILAGDPYIYLSAVERVEGRPAEKNKPGATATVVSSSRKFLARAAYNAKSQIAARVWTLREDEPVDHAMVKRRVRAAIARRIHSLQSARPDELVPIVLGDEDGLSGLLVQSYGGKDGYLVCQFQSAAVEAWKIGIVQALIAETGCQNVYERADKLIREGEGLHVKSRALAGEEPPPRLTVSERDRRFPYDIRTGFEYPK
;
A
#
# COMPACT_ATOMS: atom_id res chain seq x y z
N MET A 1 10.54 19.81 6.69
CA MET A 1 10.92 18.43 6.31
C MET A 1 11.09 17.63 7.58
N LEU A 2 10.34 16.53 7.69
CA LEU A 2 10.32 15.70 8.88
C LEU A 2 11.59 14.85 8.96
N THR A 3 12.17 14.74 10.15
CA THR A 3 13.36 13.91 10.40
C THR A 3 13.08 12.97 11.56
N ILE A 4 13.26 11.66 11.34
CA ILE A 4 13.15 10.62 12.36
C ILE A 4 14.56 10.27 12.82
N ILE A 5 14.84 10.43 14.11
CA ILE A 5 16.12 10.06 14.71
C ILE A 5 15.95 8.70 15.39
N ILE A 6 16.79 7.75 15.01
CA ILE A 6 16.81 6.39 15.54
C ILE A 6 17.69 6.32 16.78
N LYS A 7 17.24 5.57 17.79
CA LYS A 7 18.02 5.27 19.00
C LYS A 7 19.33 4.58 18.63
N GLN A 8 20.39 4.91 19.37
CA GLN A 8 21.69 4.28 19.16
C GLN A 8 21.59 2.75 19.24
N GLY A 9 22.08 2.05 18.23
CA GLY A 9 22.07 0.59 18.14
C GLY A 9 20.76 -0.03 17.61
N LYS A 10 19.73 0.78 17.31
CA LYS A 10 18.44 0.31 16.74
C LYS A 10 18.35 0.48 15.22
N GLU A 11 19.41 0.91 14.56
CA GLU A 11 19.49 1.06 13.10
C GLU A 11 19.69 -0.26 12.35
N LYS A 12 20.06 -1.36 13.04
CA LYS A 12 20.42 -2.63 12.41
C LYS A 12 19.34 -3.21 11.49
N SER A 13 18.07 -3.18 11.90
CA SER A 13 16.97 -3.71 11.08
C SER A 13 16.76 -2.89 9.80
N ILE A 14 16.84 -1.57 9.91
CA ILE A 14 16.70 -0.64 8.78
C ILE A 14 17.82 -0.90 7.76
N LEU A 15 19.06 -1.03 8.23
CA LEU A 15 20.21 -1.35 7.37
C LEU A 15 20.13 -2.75 6.74
N ALA A 16 19.43 -3.68 7.39
CA ALA A 16 19.16 -5.01 6.85
C ALA A 16 18.00 -5.04 5.83
N GLY A 17 17.34 -3.91 5.58
CA GLY A 17 16.23 -3.82 4.61
C GLY A 17 14.84 -4.06 5.20
N ASP A 18 14.70 -4.07 6.53
CA ASP A 18 13.38 -4.15 7.16
C ASP A 18 12.52 -2.94 6.73
N PRO A 19 11.33 -3.15 6.14
CA PRO A 19 10.46 -2.06 5.74
C PRO A 19 9.87 -1.29 6.92
N TYR A 20 9.98 -1.78 8.16
CA TYR A 20 9.28 -1.24 9.32
C TYR A 20 10.23 -0.57 10.32
N ILE A 21 9.81 0.61 10.79
CA ILE A 21 10.44 1.31 11.90
C ILE A 21 9.41 1.39 13.01
N TYR A 22 9.62 0.57 14.05
CA TYR A 22 8.74 0.55 15.23
C TYR A 22 8.99 1.76 16.13
N LEU A 23 7.95 2.19 16.85
CA LEU A 23 8.03 3.30 17.81
C LEU A 23 9.15 3.11 18.84
N SER A 24 9.41 1.88 19.25
CA SER A 24 10.47 1.53 20.22
C SER A 24 11.89 1.88 19.74
N ALA A 25 12.12 1.95 18.42
CA ALA A 25 13.39 2.30 17.80
C ALA A 25 13.57 3.82 17.60
N VAL A 26 12.50 4.60 17.69
CA VAL A 26 12.53 6.05 17.48
C VAL A 26 12.96 6.77 18.77
N GLU A 27 13.99 7.60 18.68
CA GLU A 27 14.42 8.48 19.76
C GLU A 27 13.56 9.73 19.80
N ARG A 28 13.46 10.42 18.66
CA ARG A 28 12.58 11.57 18.47
C ARG A 28 12.29 11.84 17.01
N VAL A 29 11.23 12.62 16.77
CA VAL A 29 10.86 13.12 15.46
C VAL A 29 10.95 14.64 15.46
N GLU A 30 11.74 15.21 14.56
CA GLU A 30 11.93 16.64 14.35
C GLU A 30 11.13 17.12 13.13
N GLY A 31 10.67 18.37 13.13
CA GLY A 31 9.83 18.94 12.06
C GLY A 31 8.68 19.80 12.58
N ARG A 32 7.91 20.40 11.68
CA ARG A 32 6.75 21.24 12.04
C ARG A 32 5.60 20.36 12.55
N PRO A 33 4.82 20.79 13.56
CA PRO A 33 3.68 20.00 14.07
C PRO A 33 2.68 19.58 12.99
N ALA A 34 2.38 20.48 12.03
CA ALA A 34 1.51 20.18 10.90
C ALA A 34 2.04 19.03 10.02
N GLU A 35 3.36 18.90 9.85
CA GLU A 35 3.99 17.79 9.13
C GLU A 35 3.95 16.49 9.94
N LYS A 36 4.20 16.56 11.26
CA LYS A 36 4.17 15.41 12.17
C LYS A 36 2.78 14.77 12.29
N ASN A 37 1.74 15.60 12.24
CA ASN A 37 0.36 15.16 12.38
C ASN A 37 -0.25 14.70 11.06
N LYS A 38 0.44 14.83 9.93
CA LYS A 38 -0.01 14.37 8.62
C LYS A 38 0.35 12.88 8.45
N PRO A 39 -0.62 11.95 8.42
CA PRO A 39 -0.33 10.54 8.23
C PRO A 39 0.36 10.30 6.89
N GLY A 40 1.43 9.50 6.90
CA GLY A 40 2.19 9.15 5.71
C GLY A 40 3.13 10.24 5.21
N ALA A 41 3.35 11.31 6.00
CA ALA A 41 4.31 12.34 5.66
C ALA A 41 5.71 11.74 5.42
N THR A 42 6.35 12.11 4.32
CA THR A 42 7.69 11.62 4.01
C THR A 42 8.72 12.27 4.93
N ALA A 43 9.56 11.42 5.51
CA ALA A 43 10.58 11.75 6.48
C ALA A 43 11.95 11.27 6.02
N THR A 44 12.98 12.01 6.40
CA THR A 44 14.35 11.48 6.39
C THR A 44 14.61 10.75 7.70
N VAL A 45 15.13 9.54 7.62
CA VAL A 45 15.49 8.72 8.78
C VAL A 45 17.00 8.80 8.95
N VAL A 46 17.45 9.13 10.16
CA VAL A 46 18.87 9.27 10.49
C VAL A 46 19.23 8.50 11.76
N SER A 47 20.49 8.08 11.85
CA SER A 47 21.06 7.50 13.07
C SER A 47 21.14 8.53 14.21
N SER A 48 21.50 8.07 15.41
CA SER A 48 21.83 8.97 16.53
C SER A 48 22.99 9.94 16.21
N SER A 49 23.90 9.54 15.31
CA SER A 49 25.00 10.37 14.78
C SER A 49 24.64 11.17 13.53
N ARG A 50 23.33 11.32 13.23
CA ARG A 50 22.80 12.10 12.09
C ARG A 50 23.19 11.56 10.70
N LYS A 51 23.64 10.32 10.59
CA LYS A 51 23.89 9.68 9.28
C LYS A 51 22.57 9.26 8.64
N PHE A 52 22.43 9.48 7.33
CA PHE A 52 21.27 9.00 6.57
C PHE A 52 21.11 7.48 6.69
N LEU A 53 19.88 7.02 6.88
CA LEU A 53 19.51 5.61 6.90
C LEU A 53 18.47 5.27 5.85
N ALA A 54 17.43 6.10 5.71
CA ALA A 54 16.30 5.84 4.81
C ALA A 54 15.46 7.10 4.55
N ARG A 55 14.57 7.01 3.57
CA ARG A 55 13.36 7.84 3.48
C ARG A 55 12.15 6.96 3.80
N ALA A 56 11.25 7.45 4.65
CA ALA A 56 10.12 6.66 5.16
C ALA A 56 8.84 7.51 5.26
N ALA A 57 7.69 6.87 5.16
CA ALA A 57 6.40 7.48 5.51
C ALA A 57 6.18 7.36 7.02
N TYR A 58 6.05 8.50 7.70
CA TYR A 58 5.81 8.57 9.13
C TYR A 58 4.32 8.54 9.48
N ASN A 59 3.96 7.83 10.54
CA ASN A 59 2.63 7.85 11.13
C ASN A 59 2.70 7.79 12.67
N ALA A 60 2.40 8.91 13.34
CA ALA A 60 2.43 9.00 14.79
C ALA A 60 1.39 8.12 15.51
N LYS A 61 0.36 7.64 14.79
CA LYS A 61 -0.74 6.85 15.37
C LYS A 61 -0.52 5.34 15.30
N SER A 62 0.50 4.88 14.58
CA SER A 62 0.77 3.45 14.36
C SER A 62 1.92 2.95 15.26
N GLN A 63 1.87 1.67 15.65
CA GLN A 63 3.01 0.99 16.29
C GLN A 63 4.20 0.88 15.34
N ILE A 64 3.92 0.73 14.04
CA ILE A 64 4.88 0.91 12.96
C ILE A 64 4.96 2.42 12.71
N ALA A 65 5.80 3.10 13.48
CA ALA A 65 5.95 4.55 13.47
C ALA A 65 6.35 5.07 12.08
N ALA A 66 7.10 4.29 11.30
CA ALA A 66 7.39 4.62 9.91
C ALA A 66 7.53 3.38 9.03
N ARG A 67 7.20 3.52 7.75
CA ARG A 67 7.40 2.50 6.71
C ARG A 67 8.41 3.01 5.68
N VAL A 68 9.47 2.26 5.45
CA VAL A 68 10.57 2.64 4.56
C VAL A 68 10.10 2.67 3.12
N TRP A 69 10.34 3.80 2.45
CA TRP A 69 10.23 3.88 1.00
C TRP A 69 11.53 3.40 0.37
N THR A 70 12.66 3.98 0.75
CA THR A 70 13.95 3.70 0.12
C THR A 70 15.10 3.86 1.11
N LEU A 71 16.12 3.02 0.94
CA LEU A 71 17.40 3.12 1.64
C LEU A 71 18.42 3.97 0.86
N ARG A 72 18.02 4.49 -0.30
CA ARG A 72 18.87 5.29 -1.16
C ARG A 72 18.66 6.77 -0.88
N GLU A 73 19.73 7.47 -0.53
CA GLU A 73 19.68 8.90 -0.23
C GLU A 73 19.30 9.74 -1.45
N ASP A 74 19.66 9.29 -2.65
CA ASP A 74 19.44 9.97 -3.93
C ASP A 74 18.04 9.76 -4.52
N GLU A 75 17.22 8.84 -3.99
CA GLU A 75 15.91 8.52 -4.57
C GLU A 75 14.79 9.39 -3.99
N PRO A 76 14.15 10.28 -4.78
CA PRO A 76 12.95 11.01 -4.36
C PRO A 76 11.74 10.09 -4.17
N VAL A 77 10.99 10.37 -3.10
CA VAL A 77 9.65 9.79 -2.89
C VAL A 77 8.67 10.72 -3.60
N ASP A 78 8.45 10.45 -4.88
CA ASP A 78 7.63 11.26 -5.77
C ASP A 78 6.67 10.40 -6.62
N HIS A 79 5.88 11.07 -7.47
CA HIS A 79 4.97 10.41 -8.40
C HIS A 79 5.68 9.43 -9.34
N ALA A 80 6.92 9.72 -9.74
CA ALA A 80 7.68 8.84 -10.63
C ALA A 80 8.08 7.55 -9.91
N MET A 81 8.51 7.62 -8.64
CA MET A 81 8.80 6.45 -7.81
C MET A 81 7.56 5.57 -7.65
N VAL A 82 6.42 6.17 -7.29
CA VAL A 82 5.15 5.43 -7.12
C VAL A 82 4.75 4.73 -8.42
N LYS A 83 4.78 5.44 -9.56
CA LYS A 83 4.47 4.87 -10.87
C LYS A 83 5.40 3.70 -11.23
N ARG A 84 6.71 3.84 -10.99
CA ARG A 84 7.69 2.75 -11.22
C ARG A 84 7.36 1.52 -10.39
N ARG A 85 7.01 1.69 -9.11
CA ARG A 85 6.69 0.56 -8.21
C ARG A 85 5.41 -0.16 -8.61
N VAL A 86 4.35 0.57 -8.92
CA VAL A 86 3.09 -0.01 -9.40
C VAL A 86 3.33 -0.81 -10.69
N ARG A 87 4.03 -0.23 -11.67
CA ARG A 87 4.40 -0.92 -12.91
C ARG A 87 5.19 -2.20 -12.62
N ALA A 88 6.21 -2.11 -11.76
CA ALA A 88 7.05 -3.27 -11.43
C ALA A 88 6.25 -4.39 -10.73
N ALA A 89 5.30 -4.03 -9.86
CA ALA A 89 4.42 -4.97 -9.16
C ALA A 89 3.53 -5.75 -10.14
N ILE A 90 2.91 -5.03 -11.09
CA ILE A 90 2.07 -5.62 -12.13
C ILE A 90 2.94 -6.48 -13.07
N ALA A 91 4.10 -5.98 -13.50
CA ALA A 91 5.01 -6.70 -14.39
C ALA A 91 5.47 -8.04 -13.80
N ARG A 92 5.73 -8.11 -12.48
CA ARG A 92 6.04 -9.36 -11.78
C ARG A 92 4.93 -10.42 -11.89
N ARG A 93 3.69 -9.99 -12.11
CA ARG A 93 2.48 -10.84 -12.11
C ARG A 93 1.78 -10.86 -13.46
N ILE A 94 2.45 -10.38 -14.52
CA ILE A 94 1.84 -10.23 -15.84
C ILE A 94 1.36 -11.55 -16.42
N HIS A 95 2.12 -12.64 -16.22
CA HIS A 95 1.73 -13.96 -16.70
C HIS A 95 0.47 -14.46 -16.02
N SER A 96 0.38 -14.34 -14.69
CA SER A 96 -0.83 -14.70 -13.93
C SER A 96 -2.04 -13.86 -14.38
N LEU A 97 -1.84 -12.56 -14.62
CA LEU A 97 -2.90 -11.67 -15.09
C LEU A 97 -3.38 -12.03 -16.51
N GLN A 98 -2.47 -12.43 -17.40
CA GLN A 98 -2.78 -12.83 -18.78
C GLN A 98 -3.43 -14.22 -18.88
N SER A 99 -3.07 -15.15 -17.98
CA SER A 99 -3.63 -16.50 -17.95
C SER A 99 -4.93 -16.61 -17.15
N ALA A 100 -5.31 -15.57 -16.42
CA ALA A 100 -6.44 -15.60 -15.52
C ALA A 100 -7.77 -15.68 -16.25
N ARG A 101 -8.71 -16.43 -15.67
CA ARG A 101 -10.08 -16.44 -16.15
C ARG A 101 -10.78 -15.13 -15.78
N PRO A 102 -11.81 -14.71 -16.53
CA PRO A 102 -12.55 -13.48 -16.21
C PRO A 102 -13.15 -13.45 -14.81
N ASP A 103 -13.47 -14.62 -14.25
CA ASP A 103 -14.03 -14.78 -12.91
C ASP A 103 -12.98 -15.09 -11.84
N GLU A 104 -11.69 -14.95 -12.12
CA GLU A 104 -10.61 -15.19 -11.16
C GLU A 104 -10.16 -13.88 -10.48
N LEU A 105 -9.85 -13.96 -9.18
CA LEU A 105 -9.21 -12.86 -8.44
C LEU A 105 -7.69 -13.03 -8.47
N VAL A 106 -7.00 -12.13 -9.17
CA VAL A 106 -5.54 -12.20 -9.33
C VAL A 106 -4.88 -11.11 -8.50
N PRO A 107 -4.02 -11.43 -7.52
CA PRO A 107 -3.20 -10.43 -6.87
C PRO A 107 -2.24 -9.78 -7.88
N ILE A 108 -2.21 -8.45 -7.95
CA ILE A 108 -1.31 -7.69 -8.82
C ILE A 108 -0.38 -6.74 -8.05
N VAL A 109 -0.70 -6.46 -6.78
CA VAL A 109 0.19 -5.79 -5.82
C VAL A 109 0.11 -6.48 -4.46
N LEU A 110 1.26 -6.80 -3.87
CA LEU A 110 1.48 -7.50 -2.61
C LEU A 110 2.35 -6.69 -1.64
N GLY A 111 1.90 -5.49 -1.27
CA GLY A 111 2.41 -4.74 -0.12
C GLY A 111 3.92 -4.53 -0.11
N ASP A 112 4.57 -5.07 0.91
CA ASP A 112 6.00 -4.92 1.15
C ASP A 112 6.87 -5.56 0.06
N GLU A 113 6.44 -6.69 -0.51
CA GLU A 113 7.16 -7.36 -1.61
C GLU A 113 7.34 -6.45 -2.83
N ASP A 114 6.42 -5.49 -2.97
CA ASP A 114 6.39 -4.57 -4.09
C ASP A 114 6.89 -3.16 -3.73
N GLY A 115 7.38 -2.97 -2.50
CA GLY A 115 7.81 -1.67 -1.99
C GLY A 115 6.65 -0.68 -1.84
N LEU A 116 5.41 -1.18 -1.75
CA LEU A 116 4.19 -0.40 -1.53
C LEU A 116 3.56 -0.83 -0.21
N SER A 117 4.31 -0.69 0.88
CA SER A 117 3.97 -1.22 2.20
C SER A 117 2.55 -0.88 2.64
N GLY A 118 1.71 -1.89 2.83
CA GLY A 118 0.30 -1.75 3.18
C GLY A 118 -0.66 -1.56 1.98
N LEU A 119 -0.23 -1.72 0.73
CA LEU A 119 -1.12 -1.77 -0.43
C LEU A 119 -1.31 -3.21 -0.91
N LEU A 120 -2.56 -3.68 -0.94
CA LEU A 120 -2.92 -4.91 -1.65
C LEU A 120 -3.84 -4.56 -2.80
N VAL A 121 -3.63 -5.17 -3.98
CA VAL A 121 -4.51 -4.98 -5.13
C VAL A 121 -4.79 -6.32 -5.79
N GLN A 122 -6.06 -6.61 -6.02
CA GLN A 122 -6.52 -7.76 -6.80
C GLN A 122 -7.26 -7.28 -8.06
N SER A 123 -7.03 -7.94 -9.19
CA SER A 123 -7.77 -7.74 -10.44
C SER A 123 -8.82 -8.83 -10.59
N TYR A 124 -10.00 -8.46 -11.08
CA TYR A 124 -11.10 -9.34 -11.47
C TYR A 124 -11.61 -8.89 -12.83
N GLY A 125 -11.89 -9.80 -13.76
CA GLY A 125 -12.50 -9.45 -15.06
C GLY A 125 -11.59 -8.68 -16.05
N GLY A 126 -10.31 -8.51 -15.75
CA GLY A 126 -9.36 -7.82 -16.64
C GLY A 126 -9.70 -6.34 -16.85
N LYS A 127 -9.57 -5.83 -18.08
CA LYS A 127 -9.75 -4.41 -18.40
C LYS A 127 -11.18 -3.91 -18.16
N ASP A 128 -12.18 -4.78 -18.36
CA ASP A 128 -13.61 -4.42 -18.26
C ASP A 128 -14.18 -4.76 -16.88
N GLY A 129 -13.36 -5.31 -15.97
CA GLY A 129 -13.75 -5.71 -14.63
C GLY A 129 -13.40 -4.67 -13.56
N TYR A 130 -12.76 -5.10 -12.48
CA TYR A 130 -12.51 -4.30 -11.29
C TYR A 130 -11.12 -4.53 -10.70
N LEU A 131 -10.53 -3.44 -10.17
CA LEU A 131 -9.39 -3.48 -9.27
C LEU A 131 -9.85 -3.27 -7.83
N VAL A 132 -9.71 -4.29 -6.98
CA VAL A 132 -10.03 -4.21 -5.56
C VAL A 132 -8.75 -3.87 -4.79
N CYS A 133 -8.69 -2.65 -4.27
CA CYS A 133 -7.54 -2.08 -3.59
C CYS A 133 -7.76 -2.00 -2.08
N GLN A 134 -6.75 -2.35 -1.30
CA GLN A 134 -6.72 -2.13 0.14
C GLN A 134 -5.56 -1.21 0.49
N PHE A 135 -5.86 0.03 0.89
CA PHE A 135 -4.87 1.00 1.34
C PHE A 135 -4.71 0.90 2.86
N GLN A 136 -3.96 -0.08 3.35
CA GLN A 136 -3.95 -0.43 4.77
C GLN A 136 -2.93 0.36 5.60
N SER A 137 -2.09 1.20 5.00
CA SER A 137 -1.13 2.04 5.74
C SER A 137 -1.23 3.50 5.39
N ALA A 138 -0.83 4.37 6.31
CA ALA A 138 -0.76 5.80 6.04
C ALA A 138 0.20 6.14 4.89
N ALA A 139 1.23 5.31 4.68
CA ALA A 139 2.20 5.46 3.60
C ALA A 139 1.53 5.44 2.23
N VAL A 140 0.76 4.39 1.94
CA VAL A 140 0.09 4.25 0.64
C VAL A 140 -1.18 5.10 0.55
N GLU A 141 -1.84 5.40 1.68
CA GLU A 141 -2.95 6.35 1.73
C GLU A 141 -2.52 7.76 1.25
N ALA A 142 -1.34 8.23 1.67
CA ALA A 142 -0.81 9.53 1.25
C ALA A 142 -0.54 9.63 -0.28
N TRP A 143 -0.34 8.49 -0.94
CA TRP A 143 -0.10 8.38 -2.38
C TRP A 143 -1.28 7.82 -3.16
N LYS A 144 -2.46 7.66 -2.52
CA LYS A 144 -3.64 6.99 -3.08
C LYS A 144 -3.99 7.46 -4.49
N ILE A 145 -4.06 8.77 -4.72
CA ILE A 145 -4.40 9.33 -6.05
C ILE A 145 -3.39 8.86 -7.12
N GLY A 146 -2.09 9.00 -6.84
CA GLY A 146 -1.04 8.61 -7.77
C GLY A 146 -1.00 7.09 -8.01
N ILE A 147 -1.29 6.29 -6.98
CA ILE A 147 -1.39 4.83 -7.09
C ILE A 147 -2.58 4.45 -7.98
N VAL A 148 -3.77 5.00 -7.73
CA VAL A 148 -4.98 4.71 -8.52
C VAL A 148 -4.75 5.07 -9.99
N GLN A 149 -4.19 6.24 -10.28
CA GLN A 149 -3.86 6.64 -11.65
C GLN A 149 -2.86 5.70 -12.32
N ALA A 150 -1.82 5.27 -11.60
CA ALA A 150 -0.86 4.31 -12.13
C ALA A 150 -1.50 2.93 -12.38
N LEU A 151 -2.36 2.45 -11.49
CA LEU A 151 -3.07 1.19 -11.66
C LEU A 151 -3.95 1.20 -12.91
N ILE A 152 -4.75 2.25 -13.11
CA ILE A 152 -5.59 2.41 -14.30
C ILE A 152 -4.73 2.44 -15.56
N ALA A 153 -3.64 3.22 -15.55
CA ALA A 153 -2.77 3.36 -16.71
C ALA A 153 -2.07 2.06 -17.10
N GLU A 154 -1.63 1.25 -16.13
CA GLU A 154 -0.87 0.03 -16.39
C GLU A 154 -1.78 -1.20 -16.67
N THR A 155 -3.03 -1.19 -16.21
CA THR A 155 -3.97 -2.32 -16.41
C THR A 155 -5.03 -2.06 -17.48
N GLY A 156 -5.32 -0.79 -17.79
CA GLY A 156 -6.46 -0.38 -18.61
C GLY A 156 -7.81 -0.44 -17.91
N CYS A 157 -7.89 -1.03 -16.71
CA CYS A 157 -9.13 -1.16 -15.95
C CYS A 157 -9.53 0.16 -15.31
N GLN A 158 -10.72 0.67 -15.66
CA GLN A 158 -11.21 1.98 -15.18
C GLN A 158 -11.88 1.91 -13.81
N ASN A 159 -12.35 0.72 -13.40
CA ASN A 159 -13.09 0.56 -12.16
C ASN A 159 -12.12 0.19 -11.03
N VAL A 160 -11.98 1.10 -10.07
CA VAL A 160 -11.10 0.90 -8.91
C VAL A 160 -11.94 1.04 -7.65
N TYR A 161 -12.01 -0.02 -6.87
CA TYR A 161 -12.77 -0.07 -5.62
C TYR A 161 -11.83 -0.16 -4.43
N GLU A 162 -12.03 0.71 -3.43
CA GLU A 162 -11.34 0.62 -2.14
C GLU A 162 -12.12 -0.31 -1.20
N ARG A 163 -11.45 -1.34 -0.70
CA ARG A 163 -11.90 -2.18 0.42
C ARG A 163 -11.03 -1.89 1.64
N ALA A 164 -11.67 -1.50 2.72
CA ALA A 164 -11.00 -1.24 3.99
C ALA A 164 -11.07 -2.45 4.94
N ASP A 165 -9.94 -2.80 5.54
CA ASP A 165 -9.94 -3.65 6.75
C ASP A 165 -10.08 -2.72 7.96
N LYS A 166 -11.13 -2.92 8.74
CA LYS A 166 -11.46 -2.05 9.86
C LYS A 166 -10.34 -2.03 10.90
N LEU A 167 -9.87 -3.21 11.33
CA LEU A 167 -8.91 -3.32 12.43
C LEU A 167 -7.56 -2.73 12.04
N ILE A 168 -7.10 -3.01 10.82
CA ILE A 168 -5.80 -2.51 10.35
C ILE A 168 -5.83 -0.99 10.19
N ARG A 169 -6.88 -0.44 9.56
CA ARG A 169 -6.99 1.02 9.36
C ARG A 169 -7.17 1.77 10.66
N GLU A 170 -7.94 1.24 11.60
CA GLU A 170 -8.06 1.82 12.95
C GLU A 170 -6.70 1.82 13.67
N GLY A 171 -5.91 0.74 13.56
CA GLY A 171 -4.55 0.67 14.09
C GLY A 171 -3.55 1.66 13.46
N GLU A 172 -3.81 2.10 12.22
CA GLU A 172 -3.06 3.17 11.55
C GLU A 172 -3.68 4.56 11.77
N GLY A 173 -4.79 4.65 12.53
CA GLY A 173 -5.50 5.89 12.78
C GLY A 173 -6.14 6.52 11.54
N LEU A 174 -6.46 5.70 10.53
CA LEU A 174 -7.06 6.08 9.27
C LEU A 174 -8.58 5.91 9.30
N HIS A 175 -9.30 6.70 8.50
CA HIS A 175 -10.74 6.53 8.33
C HIS A 175 -11.06 5.22 7.63
N VAL A 176 -11.98 4.42 8.18
CA VAL A 176 -12.47 3.19 7.54
C VAL A 176 -13.50 3.57 6.48
N LYS A 177 -13.14 3.46 5.19
CA LYS A 177 -14.01 3.76 4.05
C LYS A 177 -13.83 2.68 2.98
N SER A 178 -14.94 2.13 2.50
CA SER A 178 -14.98 1.30 1.30
C SER A 178 -15.90 1.96 0.29
N ARG A 179 -15.43 2.15 -0.95
CA ARG A 179 -16.13 2.89 -2.01
C ARG A 179 -15.42 2.74 -3.36
N ALA A 180 -16.11 3.07 -4.45
CA ALA A 180 -15.46 3.35 -5.72
C ALA A 180 -14.50 4.55 -5.59
N LEU A 181 -13.27 4.38 -6.04
CA LEU A 181 -12.26 5.44 -6.22
C LEU A 181 -12.23 5.95 -7.67
N ALA A 182 -12.62 5.11 -8.63
CA ALA A 182 -12.77 5.44 -10.04
C ALA A 182 -13.77 4.46 -10.68
N GLY A 183 -14.46 4.92 -11.73
CA GLY A 183 -15.41 4.10 -12.47
C GLY A 183 -16.60 3.66 -11.61
N GLU A 184 -17.08 2.46 -11.89
CA GLU A 184 -18.27 1.87 -11.25
C GLU A 184 -17.91 1.01 -10.03
N GLU A 185 -18.84 0.96 -9.07
CA GLU A 185 -18.76 0.03 -7.94
C GLU A 185 -19.07 -1.40 -8.40
N PRO A 186 -18.37 -2.44 -7.88
CA PRO A 186 -18.72 -3.81 -8.19
C PRO A 186 -20.15 -4.18 -7.76
N PRO A 187 -20.82 -5.10 -8.48
CA PRO A 187 -22.10 -5.63 -8.00
C PRO A 187 -21.89 -6.44 -6.71
N PRO A 188 -22.93 -6.55 -5.87
CA PRO A 188 -22.84 -7.17 -4.54
C PRO A 188 -22.53 -8.67 -4.57
N ARG A 189 -22.79 -9.34 -5.69
CA ARG A 189 -22.62 -10.78 -5.82
C ARG A 189 -22.07 -11.10 -7.20
N LEU A 190 -20.84 -11.61 -7.22
CA LEU A 190 -20.15 -12.09 -8.41
C LEU A 190 -19.85 -13.58 -8.26
N THR A 191 -19.58 -14.26 -9.36
CA THR A 191 -18.97 -15.58 -9.31
C THR A 191 -17.46 -15.41 -9.29
N VAL A 192 -16.79 -15.98 -8.30
CA VAL A 192 -15.33 -16.07 -8.26
C VAL A 192 -14.92 -17.52 -8.45
N SER A 193 -13.88 -17.73 -9.26
CA SER A 193 -13.20 -19.00 -9.40
C SER A 193 -11.87 -18.98 -8.68
N GLU A 194 -11.60 -20.06 -7.96
CA GLU A 194 -10.32 -20.32 -7.30
C GLU A 194 -9.99 -21.79 -7.51
N ARG A 195 -8.90 -22.07 -8.24
CA ARG A 195 -8.56 -23.42 -8.71
C ARG A 195 -9.75 -24.05 -9.45
N ASP A 196 -10.28 -25.16 -8.95
CA ASP A 196 -11.41 -25.91 -9.52
C ASP A 196 -12.77 -25.55 -8.89
N ARG A 197 -12.80 -24.57 -7.98
CA ARG A 197 -14.01 -24.17 -7.26
C ARG A 197 -14.56 -22.87 -7.83
N ARG A 198 -15.88 -22.80 -8.02
CA ARG A 198 -16.64 -21.58 -8.32
C ARG A 198 -17.64 -21.32 -7.21
N PHE A 199 -17.73 -20.07 -6.75
CA PHE A 199 -18.61 -19.71 -5.65
C PHE A 199 -19.09 -18.25 -5.77
N PRO A 200 -20.30 -17.95 -5.26
CA PRO A 200 -20.77 -16.59 -5.12
C PRO A 200 -19.97 -15.82 -4.07
N TYR A 201 -19.46 -14.64 -4.43
CA TYR A 201 -18.57 -13.83 -3.62
C TYR A 201 -18.86 -12.33 -3.79
N ASP A 202 -18.81 -11.57 -2.70
CA ASP A 202 -18.83 -10.10 -2.74
C ASP A 202 -17.39 -9.58 -2.67
N ILE A 203 -16.83 -9.16 -3.80
CA ILE A 203 -15.45 -8.66 -3.85
C ILE A 203 -15.25 -7.38 -3.04
N ARG A 204 -16.32 -6.62 -2.76
CA ARG A 204 -16.27 -5.36 -2.00
C ARG A 204 -16.03 -5.58 -0.52
N THR A 205 -16.58 -6.66 0.02
CA THR A 205 -16.52 -6.98 1.46
C THR A 205 -15.57 -8.13 1.74
N GLY A 206 -15.32 -8.98 0.74
CA GLY A 206 -14.58 -10.22 0.89
C GLY A 206 -15.42 -11.39 1.40
N PHE A 207 -16.74 -11.26 1.42
CA PHE A 207 -17.67 -12.27 1.92
C PHE A 207 -17.95 -13.36 0.87
N GLU A 208 -17.74 -14.61 1.24
CA GLU A 208 -18.18 -15.78 0.47
C GLU A 208 -19.59 -16.18 0.90
N TYR A 209 -20.53 -16.22 -0.05
CA TYR A 209 -21.89 -16.64 0.24
C TYR A 209 -21.94 -18.17 0.40
N PRO A 210 -22.69 -18.69 1.39
CA PRO A 210 -22.94 -20.12 1.48
C PRO A 210 -23.68 -20.62 0.23
N LYS A 211 -23.50 -21.91 -0.07
CA LYS A 211 -24.18 -22.59 -1.18
C LYS A 211 -25.70 -22.59 -0.99
#